data_AF-A0AAV6ABA9-F1
#
_entry.id   AF-A0AAV6ABA9-F1
#
_cell.length_a   1.000
_cell.length_b   1.000
_cell.length_c   1.000
_cell.angle_alpha   90.00
_cell.angle_beta   90.00
_cell.angle_gamma   90.00
#
_symmetry.space_group_name_H-M   'P 1'
#
loop_
_entity.id
_entity.type
_entity.pdbx_description
1 polymer ?
#
loop_
_entity_poly.entity_id
_entity_poly.type
_entity_poly.pdbx_seq_one_letter_code
_entity_poly.pdbx_strand_id
1 'polypeptide(L)' 'LLESGQGLGPFGAKGIGEPAMTPTPAAVMNAVSRAVGAPVTQFPLTAERILAALKIHPSPPEGERAG' A
#
# COMPACT_ATOMS: atom_id res chain seq x y z
N LEU A 1 4.08 -7.99 18.69
CA LEU A 1 2.63 -7.96 18.96
C LEU A 1 2.35 -6.71 19.77
N LEU A 2 1.28 -5.97 19.44
CA LEU A 2 0.85 -4.78 20.16
C LEU A 2 -0.43 -5.11 20.91
N GLU A 3 -0.50 -4.74 22.18
CA GLU A 3 -1.69 -4.92 23.01
C GLU A 3 -2.27 -3.56 23.38
N SER A 4 -3.59 -3.41 23.20
CA SER A 4 -4.29 -2.20 23.61
C SER A 4 -5.01 -2.36 24.95
N GLY A 5 -5.08 -3.56 25.52
CA GLY A 5 -5.89 -3.88 26.71
C GLY A 5 -7.41 -3.66 26.52
N GLN A 6 -7.85 -3.53 25.27
CA GLN A 6 -9.23 -3.26 24.90
C GLN A 6 -9.64 -4.34 23.90
N GLY A 7 -10.78 -4.99 24.09
CA GLY A 7 -11.28 -6.05 23.24
C GLY A 7 -12.49 -6.71 23.87
N LEU A 8 -13.46 -7.14 23.05
CA LEU A 8 -14.70 -7.74 23.53
C LEU A 8 -14.52 -9.24 23.88
N GLY A 9 -13.39 -9.84 23.51
CA GLY A 9 -13.06 -11.22 23.85
C GLY A 9 -12.49 -11.38 25.27
N PRO A 10 -12.39 -12.62 25.78
CA PRO A 10 -11.77 -12.91 27.07
C PRO A 10 -10.37 -12.28 27.18
N PHE A 11 -10.04 -11.77 28.36
CA PHE A 11 -8.76 -11.11 28.63
C PHE A 11 -8.46 -9.89 27.73
N GLY A 12 -9.48 -9.27 27.13
CA GLY A 12 -9.31 -8.12 26.23
C GLY A 12 -8.91 -8.50 24.80
N ALA A 13 -9.12 -9.76 24.40
CA ALA A 13 -8.76 -10.25 23.08
C ALA A 13 -9.56 -9.60 21.93
N LYS A 14 -8.92 -9.50 20.76
CA LYS A 14 -9.48 -9.04 19.48
C LYS A 14 -9.08 -10.00 18.37
N GLY A 15 -9.92 -10.14 17.35
CA GLY A 15 -9.58 -10.89 16.14
C GLY A 15 -8.47 -10.20 15.34
N ILE A 16 -7.51 -10.99 14.83
CA ILE A 16 -6.37 -10.49 14.04
C ILE A 16 -6.36 -10.98 12.59
N GLY A 17 -7.21 -11.96 12.24
CA GLY A 17 -7.20 -12.59 10.91
C GLY A 17 -7.46 -11.61 9.76
N GLU A 18 -8.59 -10.89 9.79
CA GLU A 18 -8.91 -9.92 8.74
C GLU A 18 -8.05 -8.65 8.81
N PRO A 19 -7.82 -8.00 9.98
CA PRO A 19 -7.02 -6.77 10.06
C PRO A 19 -5.57 -6.95 9.62
N ALA A 20 -5.01 -8.17 9.68
CA ALA A 20 -3.68 -8.46 9.17
C ALA A 20 -3.60 -8.37 7.63
N MET A 21 -4.71 -8.64 6.93
CA MET A 21 -4.75 -8.65 5.46
C MET A 21 -5.15 -7.30 4.87
N THR A 22 -6.01 -6.55 5.55
CA THR A 22 -6.51 -5.25 5.09
C THR A 22 -5.43 -4.23 4.67
N PRO A 23 -4.31 -4.03 5.40
CA PRO A 23 -3.33 -3.00 5.05
C PRO A 23 -2.42 -3.39 3.87
N THR A 24 -2.33 -4.68 3.55
CA THR A 24 -1.35 -5.21 2.58
C THR A 24 -1.50 -4.61 1.18
N PRO A 25 -2.70 -4.53 0.57
CA PRO A 25 -2.85 -3.92 -0.76
C PRO A 25 -2.42 -2.45 -0.78
N ALA A 26 -2.79 -1.67 0.25
CA ALA A 26 -2.43 -0.26 0.34
C ALA A 26 -0.92 -0.07 0.50
N ALA A 27 -0.26 -0.89 1.32
CA ALA A 27 1.19 -0.85 1.50
C ALA A 27 1.93 -1.11 0.17
N VAL A 28 1.49 -2.13 -0.58
CA VAL A 28 2.07 -2.46 -1.89
C VAL A 28 1.83 -1.33 -2.91
N MET A 29 0.62 -0.78 -2.97
CA MET A 29 0.31 0.35 -3.87
C MET A 29 1.16 1.58 -3.57
N ASN A 30 1.34 1.92 -2.29
CA ASN A 30 2.18 3.05 -1.88
C ASN A 30 3.66 2.81 -2.23
N ALA A 31 4.16 1.58 -2.04
CA ALA A 31 5.53 1.23 -2.40
C ALA A 31 5.77 1.36 -3.91
N VAL A 32 4.86 0.84 -4.74
CA VAL A 32 4.96 0.95 -6.20
C VAL A 32 4.85 2.40 -6.64
N SER A 33 3.88 3.15 -6.10
CA SER A 33 3.69 4.57 -6.41
C SER A 33 4.95 5.39 -6.15
N ARG A 34 5.63 5.15 -5.00
CA ARG A 34 6.92 5.77 -4.69
C ARG A 34 8.02 5.33 -5.65
N ALA A 35 8.11 4.04 -5.98
CA ALA A 35 9.15 3.50 -6.86
C ALA A 35 9.06 4.03 -8.30
N VAL A 36 7.83 4.22 -8.81
CA VAL A 36 7.60 4.69 -10.18
C VAL A 36 7.46 6.22 -10.28
N GLY A 37 7.32 6.91 -9.15
CA GLY A 37 7.09 8.37 -9.11
C GLY A 37 5.75 8.80 -9.71
N ALA A 38 4.76 7.90 -9.74
CA ALA A 38 3.43 8.15 -10.29
C ALA A 38 2.35 7.61 -9.33
N PRO A 39 1.18 8.26 -9.22
CA PRO A 39 0.11 7.80 -8.34
C PRO A 39 -0.45 6.44 -8.80
N VAL A 40 -0.46 5.46 -7.90
CA VAL A 40 -1.08 4.14 -8.12
C VAL A 40 -2.27 3.98 -7.19
N THR A 41 -3.49 4.15 -7.73
CA THR A 41 -4.74 4.21 -6.95
C THR A 41 -5.75 3.13 -7.34
N GLN A 42 -5.38 2.22 -8.25
CA GLN A 42 -6.24 1.13 -8.71
C GLN A 42 -5.64 -0.25 -8.39
N PHE A 43 -6.48 -1.15 -7.88
CA PHE A 43 -6.15 -2.53 -7.56
C PHE A 43 -7.01 -3.50 -8.41
N PRO A 44 -6.48 -4.64 -8.90
CA PRO A 44 -5.09 -5.13 -8.79
C PRO A 44 -4.08 -4.29 -9.59
N LEU A 45 -2.80 -4.38 -9.22
CA LEU A 45 -1.66 -3.73 -9.88
C LEU A 45 -1.23 -4.51 -11.13
N THR A 46 -2.05 -4.49 -12.18
CA THR A 46 -1.65 -5.08 -13.46
C THR A 46 -0.66 -4.19 -14.20
N ALA A 47 0.18 -4.77 -15.06
CA ALA A 47 1.19 -4.03 -15.82
C ALA A 47 0.55 -2.93 -16.69
N GLU A 48 -0.63 -3.18 -17.26
CA GLU A 48 -1.38 -2.24 -18.09
C GLU A 48 -1.78 -1.00 -17.30
N ARG A 49 -2.19 -1.17 -16.04
CA ARG A 49 -2.59 -0.06 -15.15
C ARG A 49 -1.40 0.77 -14.72
N ILE A 50 -0.27 0.12 -14.42
CA ILE A 50 0.99 0.83 -14.11
C ILE A 50 1.47 1.61 -15.33
N LEU A 51 1.43 1.00 -16.52
CA LEU A 51 1.78 1.68 -17.76
C LEU A 51 0.86 2.87 -18.05
N ALA A 52 -0.45 2.74 -17.79
CA ALA A 52 -1.39 3.85 -17.91
C ALA A 52 -1.06 4.99 -16.93
N ALA A 53 -0.74 4.68 -15.67
CA ALA A 53 -0.35 5.67 -14.68
C ALA A 53 0.91 6.45 -15.09
N LEU A 54 1.92 5.76 -15.63
CA LEU A 54 3.16 6.35 -16.14
C LEU A 54 2.97 7.25 -17.37
N LYS A 55 1.95 6.98 -18.20
CA LYS A 55 1.63 7.82 -19.36
C LYS A 55 0.99 9.14 -18.95
N ILE A 56 0.21 9.14 -17.87
CA ILE A 56 -0.44 10.35 -17.32
C ILE A 56 0.58 11.17 -16.52
N HIS A 57 1.40 10.47 -15.74
CA HIS A 57 2.46 11.05 -14.91
C HIS A 57 3.81 10.45 -15.32
N PRO A 58 4.54 11.08 -16.26
CA PRO A 58 5.86 10.61 -16.62
C PRO A 58 6.74 10.61 -15.36
N SER A 59 7.37 9.46 -15.09
CA SER A 59 8.24 9.30 -13.93
C SER A 59 9.35 10.36 -13.97
N PRO A 60 9.72 10.98 -12.83
CA PRO A 60 10.81 11.95 -12.79
C PRO A 60 12.12 11.31 -13.29
N PRO A 61 13.05 12.11 -13.84
CA PRO A 61 14.33 11.63 -14.32
C PRO A 61 15.11 10.91 -13.20
N GLU A 62 15.95 9.96 -13.58
CA GLU A 62 16.59 9.01 -12.66
C GLU A 62 17.38 9.67 -11.52
N GLY A 63 17.92 10.87 -11.75
CA GLY A 63 18.64 11.67 -10.75
C GLY A 63 17.78 12.32 -9.65
N GLU A 64 16.45 12.29 -9.76
CA GLU A 64 15.53 12.98 -8.83
C GLU A 64 14.73 12.00 -7.94
N ARG A 65 15.00 10.69 -8.08
CA ARG A 65 14.21 9.62 -7.42
C ARG A 65 14.62 9.32 -5.98
N ALA A 66 15.66 9.98 -5.45
CA ALA A 66 16.29 9.66 -4.16
C ALA A 66 16.40 10.85 -3.17
N GLY A 67 15.66 11.93 -3.40
CA GLY A 67 15.56 13.07 -2.47
C GLY A 67 14.52 12.88 -1.37
#